data_AF-A0A1V5Z0V6-F1
#
_entry.id   AF-A0A1V5Z0V6-F1
#
_cell.length_a   1.000
_cell.length_b   1.000
_cell.length_c   1.000
_cell.angle_alpha   90.00
_cell.angle_beta   90.00
_cell.angle_gamma   90.00
#
_symmetry.space_group_name_H-M   'P 1'
#
loop_
_entity.id
_entity.type
_entity.pdbx_description
1 polymer ?
#
loop_
_entity_poly.entity_id
_entity_poly.type
_entity_poly.pdbx_seq_one_letter_code
_entity_poly.pdbx_strand_id
1 'polypeptide(L)'
;MFFKSLKRSFTTIELEKDAGFIVTSSDVPAAYLSRIRWWNFIEAWAAFAVVMAVVWCEYWMSKGATQNFRVIVGVPAILWMFIFSPVVHYRYEQCLFLHPHQLGRGLSLYFWEFRGLGNPVRYYRGYDGEGPLFLKHKKVVAGILLFMTVLYISAAFTFSEEIDQRYSQYYGDSVAGKIAFIMGLLLLLNILWFAVGFPFMLRLDNFARHFRFVIAFILGSIVMILIFNLVFQFILEPLREYLEPWHHFRLRGAPARERLTALADPLAIFGQWAGYVTWGWVQQLIFAGYFGVLFSRAFPVEKSRWELTKACLCTATAFTLVHLPNFWLMVFTFFGGLFGTFVFLQSHNLFILGMSHGFAGSLLNKITPINFSVGASQMPK
;
A
#
# COMPACT_ATOMS: atom_id res chain seq x y z
N MET A 1 15.25 2.73 -25.17
CA MET A 1 14.30 3.66 -24.51
C MET A 1 13.92 3.21 -23.09
N PHE A 2 13.53 1.94 -22.89
CA PHE A 2 13.13 1.37 -21.59
C PHE A 2 14.18 1.54 -20.46
N PHE A 3 15.42 1.08 -20.63
CA PHE A 3 16.46 1.19 -19.60
C PHE A 3 16.77 2.64 -19.17
N LYS A 4 16.72 3.60 -20.11
CA LYS A 4 16.89 5.02 -19.79
C LYS A 4 15.75 5.53 -18.90
N SER A 5 14.51 5.12 -19.16
CA SER A 5 13.35 5.43 -18.33
C SER A 5 13.40 4.75 -16.95
N LEU A 6 13.92 3.52 -16.88
CA LEU A 6 14.10 2.81 -15.62
C LEU A 6 15.18 3.48 -14.76
N LYS A 7 16.35 3.79 -15.32
CA LYS A 7 17.42 4.56 -14.63
C LYS A 7 16.88 5.89 -14.09
N ARG A 8 16.10 6.60 -14.90
CA ARG A 8 15.46 7.87 -14.53
C ARG A 8 14.60 7.75 -13.27
N SER A 9 13.93 6.61 -13.06
CA SER A 9 13.12 6.34 -11.87
C SER A 9 13.93 6.32 -10.57
N PHE A 10 15.25 6.10 -10.64
CA PHE A 10 16.16 6.11 -9.48
C PHE A 10 16.98 7.39 -9.37
N THR A 11 17.22 8.09 -10.48
CA THR A 11 18.16 9.23 -10.51
C THR A 11 17.50 10.60 -10.50
N THR A 12 16.23 10.70 -10.89
CA THR A 12 15.51 11.97 -10.99
C THR A 12 14.22 11.93 -10.19
N ILE A 13 13.89 13.05 -9.54
CA ILE A 13 12.62 13.22 -8.84
C ILE A 13 11.67 13.99 -9.75
N GLU A 14 10.55 13.39 -10.09
CA GLU A 14 9.48 13.98 -10.91
C GLU A 14 8.19 14.07 -10.12
N LEU A 15 7.95 15.22 -9.49
CA LEU A 15 6.69 15.47 -8.80
C LEU A 15 5.63 15.92 -9.81
N GLU A 16 4.46 15.30 -9.74
CA GLU A 16 3.30 15.70 -10.55
C GLU A 16 2.72 17.00 -9.97
N LYS A 17 2.80 18.10 -10.73
CA LYS A 17 2.35 19.43 -10.30
C LYS A 17 0.86 19.51 -10.02
N ASP A 18 0.09 18.60 -10.60
CA ASP A 18 -1.37 18.56 -10.55
C ASP A 18 -1.88 17.56 -9.52
N ALA A 19 -1.00 16.94 -8.72
CA ALA A 19 -1.36 15.91 -7.76
C ALA A 19 -1.84 16.41 -6.39
N GLY A 20 -1.96 17.74 -6.22
CA GLY A 20 -2.67 18.34 -5.08
C GLY A 20 -1.90 18.37 -3.77
N PHE A 21 -0.56 18.33 -3.83
CA PHE A 21 0.33 18.52 -2.68
C PHE A 21 1.36 19.65 -2.90
N ILE A 22 1.43 20.21 -4.10
CA ILE A 22 2.25 21.40 -4.40
C ILE A 22 1.35 22.63 -4.35
N VAL A 23 1.80 23.67 -3.65
CA VAL A 23 1.07 24.94 -3.58
C VAL A 23 1.06 25.61 -4.96
N THR A 24 -0.13 25.98 -5.45
CA THR A 24 -0.35 26.51 -6.81
C THR A 24 -0.53 28.02 -6.83
N SER A 25 -1.09 28.61 -5.76
CA SER A 25 -1.35 30.05 -5.68
C SER A 25 -0.31 30.77 -4.82
N SER A 26 0.22 31.88 -5.35
CA SER A 26 1.05 32.84 -4.62
C SER A 26 0.24 33.89 -3.85
N ASP A 27 -1.07 33.96 -4.08
CA ASP A 27 -1.91 35.09 -3.67
C ASP A 27 -2.49 34.93 -2.26
N VAL A 28 -2.10 33.85 -1.57
CA VAL A 28 -2.59 33.51 -0.24
C VAL A 28 -1.58 34.01 0.81
N PRO A 29 -2.02 34.66 1.91
CA PRO A 29 -1.12 35.16 2.94
C PRO A 29 -0.21 34.05 3.48
N ALA A 30 1.09 34.35 3.63
CA ALA A 30 2.08 33.38 4.13
C ALA A 30 1.69 32.77 5.50
N ALA A 31 1.05 33.56 6.36
CA ALA A 31 0.52 33.10 7.64
C ALA A 31 -0.58 32.03 7.49
N TYR A 32 -1.43 32.15 6.47
CA TYR A 32 -2.46 31.16 6.18
C TYR A 32 -1.85 29.85 5.68
N LEU A 33 -0.91 29.92 4.73
CA LEU A 33 -0.19 28.73 4.26
C LEU A 33 0.54 28.02 5.41
N SER A 34 1.21 28.77 6.27
CA SER A 34 1.88 28.21 7.45
C SER A 34 0.91 27.46 8.37
N ARG A 35 -0.29 28.03 8.62
CA ARG A 35 -1.34 27.40 9.43
C ARG A 35 -1.84 26.09 8.80
N ILE A 36 -2.09 26.09 7.49
CA ILE A 36 -2.52 24.88 6.77
C ILE A 36 -1.47 23.78 6.85
N ARG A 37 -0.19 24.13 6.69
CA ARG A 37 0.92 23.17 6.82
C ARG A 37 0.99 22.54 8.21
N TRP A 38 0.91 23.37 9.25
CA TRP A 38 0.88 22.88 10.63
C TRP A 38 -0.34 22.01 10.91
N TRP A 39 -1.51 22.36 10.40
CA TRP A 39 -2.70 21.54 10.55
C TRP A 39 -2.51 20.15 9.92
N ASN A 40 -2.06 20.05 8.67
CA ASN A 40 -1.77 18.75 8.04
C ASN A 40 -0.76 17.92 8.86
N PHE A 41 0.29 18.56 9.40
CA PHE A 41 1.29 17.88 10.22
C PHE A 41 0.70 17.34 11.53
N ILE A 42 -0.05 18.18 12.25
CA ILE A 42 -0.65 17.83 13.54
C ILE A 42 -1.73 16.76 13.36
N GLU A 43 -2.59 16.90 12.35
CA GLU A 43 -3.65 15.94 12.07
C GLU A 43 -3.08 14.56 11.73
N ALA A 44 -2.03 14.49 10.91
CA ALA A 44 -1.39 13.23 10.57
C ALA A 44 -0.89 12.49 11.83
N TRP A 45 -0.19 13.19 12.73
CA TRP A 45 0.30 12.56 13.97
C TRP A 45 -0.81 12.26 14.98
N ALA A 46 -1.82 13.12 15.11
CA ALA A 46 -2.96 12.88 15.98
C ALA A 46 -3.77 11.65 15.53
N ALA A 47 -4.08 11.55 14.23
CA ALA A 47 -4.74 10.38 13.67
C ALA A 47 -3.88 9.12 13.82
N PHE A 48 -2.57 9.23 13.63
CA PHE A 48 -1.65 8.10 13.85
C PHE A 48 -1.63 7.63 15.31
N ALA A 49 -1.65 8.55 16.28
CA ALA A 49 -1.73 8.21 17.69
C ALA A 49 -3.03 7.44 18.02
N VAL A 50 -4.16 7.82 17.42
CA VAL A 50 -5.43 7.08 17.55
C VAL A 50 -5.32 5.69 16.92
N VAL A 51 -4.72 5.56 15.73
CA VAL A 51 -4.46 4.26 15.10
C VAL A 51 -3.63 3.37 16.03
N MET A 52 -2.55 3.90 16.61
CA MET A 52 -1.71 3.16 17.55
C MET A 52 -2.49 2.74 18.79
N ALA A 53 -3.32 3.60 19.37
CA ALA A 53 -4.18 3.25 20.49
C ALA A 53 -5.15 2.11 20.14
N VAL A 54 -5.75 2.14 18.94
CA VAL A 54 -6.67 1.09 18.46
C VAL A 54 -5.96 -0.24 18.20
N VAL A 55 -4.75 -0.21 17.65
CA VAL A 55 -3.93 -1.41 17.42
C VAL A 55 -3.51 -2.04 18.74
N TRP A 56 -3.09 -1.21 19.70
CA TRP A 56 -2.49 -1.67 20.96
C TRP A 56 -3.48 -1.85 22.11
N CYS A 57 -4.74 -1.44 21.97
CA CYS A 57 -5.72 -1.52 23.06
C CYS A 57 -5.91 -2.92 23.65
N GLU A 58 -5.71 -3.98 22.87
CA GLU A 58 -5.79 -5.37 23.35
C GLU A 58 -4.70 -5.75 24.36
N TYR A 59 -3.62 -4.98 24.45
CA TYR A 59 -2.59 -5.20 25.46
C TYR A 59 -3.07 -4.84 26.86
N TRP A 60 -3.86 -3.75 26.97
CA TRP A 60 -4.28 -3.17 28.24
C TRP A 60 -5.71 -3.52 28.64
N MET A 61 -6.50 -4.05 27.69
CA MET A 61 -7.94 -4.24 27.86
C MET A 61 -8.33 -5.71 27.76
N SER A 62 -9.45 -6.07 28.40
CA SER A 62 -10.09 -7.37 28.20
C SER A 62 -10.68 -7.48 26.79
N LYS A 63 -10.87 -8.71 26.29
CA LYS A 63 -11.39 -8.97 24.92
C LYS A 63 -12.67 -8.17 24.59
N GLY A 64 -13.62 -8.12 25.53
CA GLY A 64 -14.88 -7.36 25.34
C GLY A 64 -14.64 -5.85 25.30
N ALA A 65 -13.78 -5.32 26.18
CA ALA A 65 -13.41 -3.91 26.19
C ALA A 65 -12.63 -3.51 24.92
N THR A 66 -11.71 -4.36 24.44
CA THR A 66 -11.00 -4.18 23.17
C THR A 66 -11.97 -4.05 21.99
N GLN A 67 -12.95 -4.95 21.89
CA GLN A 67 -13.94 -4.90 20.81
C GLN A 67 -14.74 -3.59 20.86
N ASN A 68 -15.23 -3.21 22.05
CA ASN A 68 -15.95 -1.95 22.23
C ASN A 68 -15.10 -0.74 21.90
N PHE A 69 -13.83 -0.70 22.32
CA PHE A 69 -12.90 0.39 22.03
C PHE A 69 -12.64 0.50 20.52
N ARG A 70 -12.39 -0.61 19.83
CA ARG A 70 -12.20 -0.63 18.36
C ARG A 70 -13.44 -0.12 17.61
N VAL A 71 -14.64 -0.41 18.11
CA VAL A 71 -15.87 0.13 17.51
C VAL A 71 -16.03 1.62 17.81
N ILE A 72 -15.93 2.03 19.06
CA ILE A 72 -16.20 3.41 19.50
C ILE A 72 -15.12 4.39 19.03
N VAL A 73 -13.86 3.96 18.95
CA VAL A 73 -12.73 4.82 18.57
C VAL A 73 -12.26 4.51 17.15
N GLY A 74 -12.10 3.23 16.81
CA GLY A 74 -11.55 2.81 15.53
C GLY A 74 -12.47 3.14 14.34
N VAL A 75 -13.78 2.88 14.45
CA VAL A 75 -14.71 3.19 13.35
C VAL A 75 -14.79 4.70 13.09
N PRO A 76 -14.99 5.57 14.09
CA PRO A 76 -14.92 7.02 13.86
C PRO A 76 -13.58 7.51 13.33
N ALA A 77 -12.45 6.93 13.76
CA ALA A 77 -11.13 7.28 13.22
C ALA A 77 -11.02 6.95 11.72
N ILE A 78 -11.51 5.78 11.29
CA ILE A 78 -11.57 5.40 9.87
C ILE A 78 -12.47 6.37 9.09
N LEU A 79 -13.66 6.68 9.61
CA LEU A 79 -14.57 7.64 8.97
C LEU A 79 -13.93 9.04 8.88
N TRP A 80 -13.20 9.47 9.90
CA TRP A 80 -12.44 10.72 9.85
C TRP A 80 -11.41 10.68 8.73
N MET A 81 -10.50 9.70 8.76
CA MET A 81 -9.38 9.62 7.82
C MET A 81 -9.84 9.48 6.36
N PHE A 82 -10.92 8.74 6.11
CA PHE A 82 -11.31 8.39 4.75
C PHE A 82 -12.50 9.18 4.21
N ILE A 83 -13.30 9.82 5.07
CA ILE A 83 -14.49 10.56 4.64
C ILE A 83 -14.40 12.03 5.04
N PHE A 84 -14.32 12.31 6.35
CA PHE A 84 -14.49 13.69 6.83
C PHE A 84 -13.26 14.56 6.60
N SER A 85 -12.06 14.06 6.90
CA SER A 85 -10.81 14.80 6.73
C SER A 85 -10.64 15.35 5.30
N PRO A 86 -10.77 14.54 4.23
CA PRO A 86 -10.70 15.07 2.86
C PRO A 86 -11.74 16.15 2.54
N VAL A 87 -12.96 16.04 3.07
CA VAL A 87 -14.04 17.03 2.86
C VAL A 87 -13.71 18.34 3.57
N VAL A 88 -13.25 18.27 4.82
CA VAL A 88 -12.86 19.43 5.62
C VAL A 88 -11.65 20.10 4.98
N HIS A 89 -10.59 19.35 4.67
CA HIS A 89 -9.41 19.88 4.01
C HIS A 89 -9.73 20.51 2.64
N TYR A 90 -10.60 19.90 1.81
CA TYR A 90 -11.02 20.52 0.55
C TYR A 90 -11.60 21.93 0.76
N ARG A 91 -12.46 22.13 1.77
CA ARG A 91 -13.11 23.41 2.03
C ARG A 91 -12.12 24.56 2.28
N TYR A 92 -11.01 24.27 2.95
CA TYR A 92 -10.01 25.26 3.39
C TYR A 92 -8.77 25.30 2.50
N GLU A 93 -8.43 24.22 1.83
CA GLU A 93 -7.17 24.10 1.08
C GLU A 93 -7.35 24.19 -0.43
N GLN A 94 -8.58 24.20 -0.94
CA GLN A 94 -8.81 24.21 -2.38
C GLN A 94 -8.13 25.39 -3.10
N CYS A 95 -8.02 26.55 -2.47
CA CYS A 95 -7.33 27.72 -3.04
C CYS A 95 -5.81 27.57 -3.08
N LEU A 96 -5.24 26.65 -2.30
CA LEU A 96 -3.80 26.41 -2.23
C LEU A 96 -3.34 25.29 -3.15
N PHE A 97 -4.12 24.21 -3.27
CA PHE A 97 -3.67 22.97 -3.92
C PHE A 97 -4.42 22.62 -5.21
N LEU A 98 -5.52 23.29 -5.55
CA LEU A 98 -6.13 23.13 -6.89
C LEU A 98 -5.59 24.19 -7.84
N HIS A 99 -5.34 23.78 -9.07
CA HIS A 99 -5.14 24.71 -10.18
C HIS A 99 -6.48 25.25 -10.68
N PRO A 100 -6.51 26.44 -11.34
CA PRO A 100 -7.74 27.01 -11.87
C PRO A 100 -8.53 26.05 -12.78
N HIS A 101 -7.83 25.27 -13.62
CA HIS A 101 -8.45 24.29 -14.51
C HIS A 101 -9.02 23.06 -13.77
N GLN A 102 -8.66 22.84 -12.51
CA GLN A 102 -9.11 21.72 -11.69
C GLN A 102 -10.34 22.05 -10.83
N LEU A 103 -10.67 23.35 -10.67
CA LEU A 103 -11.77 23.81 -9.82
C LEU A 103 -13.12 23.18 -10.20
N GLY A 104 -13.36 22.96 -11.49
CA GLY A 104 -14.58 22.31 -11.98
C GLY A 104 -14.76 20.85 -11.52
N ARG A 105 -13.66 20.16 -11.18
CA ARG A 105 -13.69 18.78 -10.64
C ARG A 105 -13.84 18.76 -9.11
N GLY A 106 -13.48 19.86 -8.46
CA GLY A 106 -13.75 20.15 -7.05
C GLY A 106 -13.41 19.01 -6.08
N LEU A 107 -14.35 18.71 -5.19
CA LEU A 107 -14.20 17.70 -4.15
C LEU A 107 -13.91 16.30 -4.69
N SER A 108 -14.45 15.93 -5.85
CA SER A 108 -14.23 14.60 -6.46
C SER A 108 -12.74 14.35 -6.74
N LEU A 109 -12.08 15.31 -7.38
CA LEU A 109 -10.63 15.25 -7.64
C LEU A 109 -9.83 15.19 -6.34
N TYR A 110 -10.19 16.06 -5.39
CA TYR A 110 -9.49 16.17 -4.11
C TYR A 110 -9.62 14.91 -3.25
N PHE A 111 -10.79 14.27 -3.27
CA PHE A 111 -11.09 13.08 -2.49
C PHE A 111 -10.46 11.82 -3.10
N TRP A 112 -10.60 11.62 -4.40
CA TRP A 112 -10.11 10.41 -5.08
C TRP A 112 -8.67 10.59 -5.55
N GLU A 113 -8.49 11.46 -6.52
CA GLU A 113 -7.29 11.50 -7.35
C GLU A 113 -6.08 12.05 -6.57
N PHE A 114 -6.26 13.05 -5.70
CA PHE A 114 -5.18 13.57 -4.84
C PHE A 114 -4.73 12.61 -3.74
N ARG A 115 -5.39 11.46 -3.60
CA ARG A 115 -4.95 10.37 -2.72
C ARG A 115 -4.36 9.19 -3.49
N GLY A 116 -4.20 9.36 -4.81
CA GLY A 116 -3.77 8.34 -5.74
C GLY A 116 -4.80 7.25 -6.02
N LEU A 117 -6.07 7.48 -5.66
CA LEU A 117 -7.20 6.56 -5.91
C LEU A 117 -7.76 6.73 -7.31
N GLY A 118 -8.33 5.66 -7.85
CA GLY A 118 -9.20 5.74 -9.02
C GLY A 118 -10.43 6.60 -8.73
N ASN A 119 -10.96 7.23 -9.77
CA ASN A 119 -12.20 8.01 -9.69
C ASN A 119 -13.33 7.23 -10.36
N PRO A 120 -14.32 6.72 -9.61
CA PRO A 120 -15.35 5.85 -10.17
C PRO A 120 -16.26 6.56 -11.18
N VAL A 121 -16.52 7.86 -10.99
CA VAL A 121 -17.31 8.65 -11.95
C VAL A 121 -16.55 8.79 -13.26
N ARG A 122 -15.27 9.17 -13.17
CA ARG A 122 -14.39 9.28 -14.33
C ARG A 122 -14.17 7.93 -15.02
N TYR A 123 -14.11 6.85 -14.26
CA TYR A 123 -13.98 5.49 -14.78
C TYR A 123 -15.13 5.15 -15.75
N TYR A 124 -16.37 5.34 -15.32
CA TYR A 124 -17.55 4.94 -16.09
C TYR A 124 -18.09 5.99 -17.06
N ARG A 125 -17.91 7.28 -16.77
CA ARG A 125 -18.49 8.38 -17.57
C ARG A 125 -17.44 9.26 -18.25
N GLY A 126 -16.23 9.33 -17.69
CA GLY A 126 -15.24 10.36 -18.04
C GLY A 126 -15.58 11.74 -17.45
N TYR A 127 -14.74 12.73 -17.74
CA TYR A 127 -14.91 14.15 -17.40
C TYR A 127 -14.59 15.04 -18.62
N ASP A 128 -15.02 16.29 -18.65
CA ASP A 128 -14.52 17.30 -19.62
C ASP A 128 -14.49 16.84 -21.10
N GLY A 129 -15.47 16.02 -21.52
CA GLY A 129 -15.55 15.47 -22.88
C GLY A 129 -14.66 14.25 -23.18
N GLU A 130 -13.84 13.76 -22.23
CA GLU A 130 -13.27 12.41 -22.35
C GLU A 130 -14.37 11.35 -22.15
N GLY A 131 -14.33 10.30 -22.98
CA GLY A 131 -15.17 9.12 -22.76
C GLY A 131 -14.73 8.31 -21.54
N PRO A 132 -15.48 7.25 -21.20
CA PRO A 132 -15.18 6.39 -20.05
C PRO A 132 -13.73 5.88 -20.05
N LEU A 133 -13.01 6.03 -18.93
CA LEU A 133 -11.60 5.66 -18.88
C LEU A 133 -11.37 4.17 -19.13
N PHE A 134 -12.29 3.29 -18.71
CA PHE A 134 -12.15 1.85 -18.94
C PHE A 134 -12.17 1.49 -20.43
N LEU A 135 -12.91 2.25 -21.24
CA LEU A 135 -12.92 2.09 -22.70
C LEU A 135 -11.67 2.69 -23.33
N LYS A 136 -11.33 3.92 -22.94
CA LYS A 136 -10.13 4.64 -23.40
C LYS A 136 -8.85 3.83 -23.14
N HIS A 137 -8.78 3.18 -21.98
CA HIS A 137 -7.64 2.39 -21.52
C HIS A 137 -7.91 0.88 -21.52
N LYS A 138 -8.78 0.37 -22.41
CA LYS A 138 -9.21 -1.04 -22.43
C LYS A 138 -8.07 -2.06 -22.45
N LYS A 139 -6.95 -1.76 -23.10
CA LYS A 139 -5.76 -2.63 -23.13
C LYS A 139 -5.11 -2.76 -21.75
N VAL A 140 -5.05 -1.66 -21.01
CA VAL A 140 -4.51 -1.63 -19.63
C VAL A 140 -5.45 -2.40 -18.71
N VAL A 141 -6.76 -2.15 -18.80
CA VAL A 141 -7.77 -2.88 -18.02
C VAL A 141 -7.71 -4.39 -18.27
N ALA A 142 -7.68 -4.80 -19.54
CA ALA A 142 -7.56 -6.21 -19.91
C ALA A 142 -6.24 -6.83 -19.41
N GLY A 143 -5.12 -6.10 -19.54
CA GLY A 143 -3.82 -6.56 -19.03
C GLY A 143 -3.80 -6.76 -17.52
N ILE A 144 -4.41 -5.85 -16.76
CA ILE A 144 -4.49 -5.97 -15.30
C ILE A 144 -5.47 -7.09 -14.89
N LEU A 145 -6.61 -7.27 -15.57
CA LEU A 145 -7.50 -8.41 -15.31
C LEU A 145 -6.81 -9.75 -15.57
N LEU A 146 -6.08 -9.86 -16.68
CA LEU A 146 -5.29 -11.04 -16.98
C LEU A 146 -4.25 -11.30 -15.88
N PHE A 147 -3.55 -10.25 -15.45
CA PHE A 147 -2.58 -10.34 -14.37
C PHE A 147 -3.24 -10.82 -13.05
N MET A 148 -4.36 -10.24 -12.65
CA MET A 148 -5.12 -10.68 -11.46
C MET A 148 -5.58 -12.13 -11.59
N THR A 149 -6.03 -12.54 -12.79
CA THR A 149 -6.40 -13.94 -13.06
C THR A 149 -5.23 -14.89 -12.87
N VAL A 150 -4.04 -14.54 -13.37
CA VAL A 150 -2.82 -15.34 -13.17
C VAL A 150 -2.46 -15.45 -11.68
N LEU A 151 -2.57 -14.36 -10.93
CA LEU A 151 -2.37 -14.39 -9.48
C LEU A 151 -3.35 -15.35 -8.79
N TYR A 152 -4.64 -15.29 -9.12
CA TYR A 152 -5.64 -16.15 -8.50
C TYR A 152 -5.54 -17.61 -8.90
N ILE A 153 -5.15 -17.90 -10.14
CA ILE A 153 -4.81 -19.28 -10.54
C ILE A 153 -3.62 -19.76 -9.71
N SER A 154 -2.56 -18.95 -9.59
CA SER A 154 -1.39 -19.30 -8.77
C SER A 154 -1.77 -19.53 -7.31
N ALA A 155 -2.69 -18.76 -6.76
CA ALA A 155 -3.23 -18.95 -5.41
C ALA A 155 -4.03 -20.25 -5.31
N ALA A 156 -4.88 -20.56 -6.29
CA ALA A 156 -5.63 -21.81 -6.31
C ALA A 156 -4.71 -23.05 -6.33
N PHE A 157 -3.57 -22.98 -7.03
CA PHE A 157 -2.54 -24.02 -6.97
C PHE A 157 -1.83 -24.06 -5.62
N THR A 158 -1.35 -22.90 -5.14
CA THR A 158 -0.57 -22.77 -3.90
C THR A 158 -1.35 -23.24 -2.67
N PHE A 159 -2.65 -22.96 -2.63
CA PHE A 159 -3.54 -23.30 -1.51
C PHE A 159 -4.49 -24.46 -1.86
N SER A 160 -4.13 -25.30 -2.84
CA SER A 160 -4.99 -26.37 -3.33
C SER A 160 -5.43 -27.35 -2.25
N GLU A 161 -4.53 -27.77 -1.36
CA GLU A 161 -4.86 -28.67 -0.23
C GLU A 161 -5.88 -28.05 0.72
N GLU A 162 -5.73 -26.76 1.06
CA GLU A 162 -6.68 -26.05 1.93
C GLU A 162 -8.04 -25.87 1.23
N ILE A 163 -8.03 -25.55 -0.07
CA ILE A 163 -9.24 -25.47 -0.88
C ILE A 163 -9.93 -26.83 -0.93
N ASP A 164 -9.20 -27.92 -1.11
CA ASP A 164 -9.72 -29.28 -1.17
C ASP A 164 -10.39 -29.66 0.15
N GLN A 165 -9.71 -29.42 1.27
CA GLN A 165 -10.25 -29.67 2.60
C GLN A 165 -11.52 -28.86 2.87
N ARG A 166 -11.54 -27.58 2.51
CA ARG A 166 -12.73 -26.73 2.72
C ARG A 166 -13.86 -27.08 1.75
N TYR A 167 -13.56 -27.44 0.51
CA TYR A 167 -14.57 -27.78 -0.47
C TYR A 167 -15.28 -29.10 -0.09
N SER A 168 -14.51 -30.13 0.28
CA SER A 168 -15.07 -31.44 0.67
C SER A 168 -15.99 -31.34 1.89
N GLN A 169 -15.68 -30.45 2.84
CA GLN A 169 -16.52 -30.19 4.02
C GLN A 169 -17.97 -29.76 3.68
N TYR A 170 -18.19 -29.08 2.54
CA TYR A 170 -19.51 -28.52 2.20
C TYR A 170 -20.14 -29.12 0.95
N TYR A 171 -19.33 -29.60 0.01
CA TYR A 171 -19.78 -29.95 -1.35
C TYR A 171 -19.34 -31.35 -1.81
N GLY A 172 -18.68 -32.12 -0.94
CA GLY A 172 -18.17 -33.47 -1.24
C GLY A 172 -16.95 -33.51 -2.16
N ASP A 173 -16.60 -34.70 -2.66
CA ASP A 173 -15.30 -34.96 -3.32
C ASP A 173 -15.33 -34.90 -4.86
N SER A 174 -16.34 -34.25 -5.45
CA SER A 174 -16.45 -34.14 -6.91
C SER A 174 -15.37 -33.23 -7.50
N VAL A 175 -14.43 -33.84 -8.24
CA VAL A 175 -13.38 -33.10 -8.96
C VAL A 175 -13.95 -32.10 -9.97
N ALA A 176 -14.97 -32.52 -10.74
CA ALA A 176 -15.62 -31.65 -11.71
C ALA A 176 -16.36 -30.48 -11.03
N GLY A 177 -17.03 -30.76 -9.90
CA GLY A 177 -17.68 -29.74 -9.08
C GLY A 177 -16.67 -28.70 -8.56
N LYS A 178 -15.52 -29.17 -8.04
CA LYS A 178 -14.44 -28.30 -7.58
C LYS A 178 -13.90 -27.40 -8.68
N ILE A 179 -13.62 -27.96 -9.87
CA ILE A 179 -13.12 -27.18 -11.01
C ILE A 179 -14.14 -26.10 -11.40
N ALA A 180 -15.41 -26.47 -11.51
CA ALA A 180 -16.49 -25.52 -11.82
C ALA A 180 -16.61 -24.43 -10.75
N PHE A 181 -16.50 -24.79 -9.47
CA PHE A 181 -16.50 -23.84 -8.36
C PHE A 181 -15.33 -22.85 -8.45
N ILE A 182 -14.10 -23.34 -8.65
CA ILE A 182 -12.91 -22.49 -8.80
C ILE A 182 -13.06 -21.56 -10.01
N MET A 183 -13.52 -22.07 -11.16
CA MET A 183 -13.77 -21.25 -12.36
C MET A 183 -14.83 -20.17 -12.10
N GLY A 184 -15.91 -20.52 -11.42
CA GLY A 184 -16.96 -19.58 -11.03
C GLY A 184 -16.44 -18.48 -10.10
N LEU A 185 -15.62 -18.85 -9.10
CA LEU A 185 -15.00 -17.91 -8.18
C LEU A 185 -14.01 -16.97 -8.91
N LEU A 186 -13.19 -17.50 -9.82
CA LEU A 186 -12.27 -16.71 -10.63
C LEU A 186 -13.02 -15.71 -11.53
N LEU A 187 -14.13 -16.13 -12.14
CA LEU A 187 -14.97 -15.24 -12.94
C LEU A 187 -15.58 -14.13 -12.07
N LEU A 188 -16.15 -14.50 -10.92
CA LEU A 188 -16.74 -13.55 -9.98
C LEU A 188 -15.70 -12.53 -9.48
N LEU A 189 -14.51 -12.98 -9.10
CA LEU A 189 -13.42 -12.11 -8.66
C LEU A 189 -13.02 -11.12 -9.76
N ASN A 190 -12.91 -11.57 -11.02
CA ASN A 190 -12.61 -10.67 -12.14
C ASN A 190 -13.72 -9.65 -12.39
N ILE A 191 -15.00 -10.06 -12.28
CA ILE A 191 -16.13 -9.13 -12.37
C ILE A 191 -16.06 -8.10 -11.25
N LEU A 192 -15.77 -8.53 -10.01
CA LEU A 192 -15.62 -7.62 -8.87
C LEU A 192 -14.44 -6.66 -9.06
N TRP A 193 -13.31 -7.10 -9.61
CA TRP A 193 -12.21 -6.21 -9.96
C TRP A 193 -12.60 -5.19 -11.01
N PHE A 194 -13.23 -5.63 -12.09
CA PHE A 194 -13.63 -4.75 -13.18
C PHE A 194 -14.70 -3.74 -12.74
N ALA A 195 -15.72 -4.20 -12.01
CA ALA A 195 -16.90 -3.41 -11.67
C ALA A 195 -16.79 -2.63 -10.35
N VAL A 196 -15.90 -3.05 -9.45
CA VAL A 196 -15.76 -2.43 -8.13
C VAL A 196 -14.31 -2.04 -7.88
N GLY A 197 -13.37 -2.99 -7.92
CA GLY A 197 -11.96 -2.72 -7.57
C GLY A 197 -11.33 -1.59 -8.38
N PHE A 198 -11.25 -1.73 -9.70
CA PHE A 198 -10.57 -0.78 -10.59
C PHE A 198 -11.14 0.64 -10.52
N PRO A 199 -12.47 0.88 -10.53
CA PRO A 199 -13.03 2.21 -10.38
C PRO A 199 -12.45 3.02 -9.20
N PHE A 200 -12.20 2.37 -8.06
CA PHE A 200 -11.70 3.03 -6.83
C PHE A 200 -10.19 2.92 -6.67
N MET A 201 -9.58 1.83 -7.13
CA MET A 201 -8.18 1.54 -6.85
C MET A 201 -7.26 2.08 -7.95
N LEU A 202 -7.68 2.00 -9.22
CA LEU A 202 -6.82 2.15 -10.39
C LEU A 202 -6.90 3.56 -10.99
N ARG A 203 -5.83 4.34 -10.85
CA ARG A 203 -5.60 5.58 -11.62
C ARG A 203 -5.22 5.27 -13.07
N LEU A 204 -6.22 4.96 -13.89
CA LEU A 204 -6.03 4.55 -15.30
C LEU A 204 -5.35 5.62 -16.17
N ASP A 205 -5.62 6.89 -15.87
CA ASP A 205 -5.14 8.05 -16.62
C ASP A 205 -3.61 8.20 -16.58
N ASN A 206 -2.96 7.74 -15.50
CA ASN A 206 -1.52 7.83 -15.34
C ASN A 206 -0.82 6.45 -15.23
N PHE A 207 -1.56 5.34 -15.09
CA PHE A 207 -1.00 3.99 -14.88
C PHE A 207 0.11 3.62 -15.87
N ALA A 208 -0.16 3.71 -17.18
CA ALA A 208 0.79 3.30 -18.21
C ALA A 208 2.08 4.13 -18.18
N ARG A 209 1.98 5.43 -17.85
CA ARG A 209 3.13 6.34 -17.73
C ARG A 209 4.02 5.96 -16.55
N HIS A 210 3.41 5.55 -15.45
CA HIS A 210 4.11 5.26 -14.20
C HIS A 210 4.41 3.78 -14.00
N PHE A 211 4.04 2.89 -14.92
CA PHE A 211 4.33 1.45 -14.83
C PHE A 211 5.83 1.15 -14.64
N ARG A 212 6.72 2.01 -15.16
CA ARG A 212 8.17 1.92 -14.90
C ARG A 212 8.53 1.89 -13.41
N PHE A 213 7.74 2.56 -12.56
CA PHE A 213 7.94 2.59 -11.12
C PHE A 213 7.57 1.26 -10.46
N VAL A 214 6.60 0.51 -11.01
CA VAL A 214 6.34 -0.88 -10.58
C VAL A 214 7.60 -1.72 -10.76
N ILE A 215 8.18 -1.67 -11.96
CA ILE A 215 9.39 -2.44 -12.28
C ILE A 215 10.57 -1.99 -11.42
N ALA A 216 10.78 -0.69 -11.27
CA ALA A 216 11.84 -0.13 -10.42
C ALA A 216 11.70 -0.60 -8.97
N PHE A 217 10.49 -0.53 -8.41
CA PHE A 217 10.22 -0.93 -7.04
C PHE A 217 10.39 -2.45 -6.84
N ILE A 218 9.91 -3.27 -7.77
CA ILE A 218 10.09 -4.73 -7.73
C ILE A 218 11.57 -5.09 -7.77
N LEU A 219 12.35 -4.52 -8.70
CA LEU A 219 13.79 -4.79 -8.81
C LEU A 219 14.54 -4.32 -7.55
N GLY A 220 14.23 -3.12 -7.05
CA GLY A 220 14.81 -2.61 -5.82
C GLY A 220 14.49 -3.49 -4.61
N SER A 221 13.25 -3.99 -4.53
CA SER A 221 12.81 -4.89 -3.46
C SER A 221 13.52 -6.24 -3.54
N ILE A 222 13.65 -6.83 -4.73
CA ILE A 222 14.41 -8.08 -4.91
C ILE A 222 15.84 -7.92 -4.42
N VAL A 223 16.55 -6.88 -4.88
CA VAL A 223 17.94 -6.62 -4.48
C VAL A 223 18.03 -6.41 -2.97
N MET A 224 17.17 -5.57 -2.39
CA MET A 224 17.15 -5.31 -0.95
C MET A 224 16.92 -6.59 -0.16
N ILE A 225 15.88 -7.37 -0.49
CA ILE A 225 15.51 -8.57 0.25
C ILE A 225 16.60 -9.65 0.11
N LEU A 226 17.23 -9.79 -1.06
CA LEU A 226 18.36 -10.71 -1.24
C LEU A 226 19.58 -10.27 -0.42
N ILE A 227 19.91 -8.98 -0.37
CA ILE A 227 20.99 -8.47 0.50
C ILE A 227 20.68 -8.78 1.97
N PHE A 228 19.46 -8.51 2.42
CA PHE A 228 19.06 -8.85 3.79
C PHE A 228 19.06 -10.35 4.04
N ASN A 229 18.67 -11.18 3.08
CA ASN A 229 18.78 -12.63 3.19
C ASN A 229 20.25 -13.04 3.40
N LEU A 230 21.21 -12.45 2.68
CA LEU A 230 22.64 -12.68 2.92
C LEU A 230 23.07 -12.22 4.33
N VAL A 231 22.59 -11.07 4.80
CA VAL A 231 22.81 -10.60 6.18
C VAL A 231 22.27 -11.62 7.19
N PHE A 232 21.06 -12.16 6.97
CA PHE A 232 20.54 -13.22 7.81
C PHE A 232 21.47 -14.44 7.78
N GLN A 233 21.88 -14.92 6.61
CA GLN A 233 22.73 -16.11 6.50
C GLN A 233 24.10 -15.97 7.17
N PHE A 234 24.79 -14.84 6.96
CA PHE A 234 26.20 -14.72 7.35
C PHE A 234 26.42 -13.99 8.68
N ILE A 235 25.44 -13.20 9.13
CA ILE A 235 25.57 -12.40 10.35
C ILE A 235 24.62 -12.91 11.44
N LEU A 236 23.34 -13.12 11.14
CA LEU A 236 22.33 -13.41 12.17
C LEU A 236 22.12 -14.89 12.42
N GLU A 237 22.24 -15.73 11.40
CA GLU A 237 22.08 -17.18 11.50
C GLU A 237 23.15 -17.82 12.40
N PRO A 238 24.45 -17.43 12.34
CA PRO A 238 25.45 -17.88 13.31
C PRO A 238 25.13 -17.47 14.76
N LEU A 239 24.30 -16.44 14.94
CA LEU A 239 23.87 -15.93 16.23
C LEU A 239 22.49 -16.46 16.64
N ARG A 240 21.86 -17.36 15.88
CA ARG A 240 20.46 -17.78 16.07
C ARG A 240 20.19 -18.25 17.51
N GLU A 241 21.05 -19.11 18.06
CA GLU A 241 20.88 -19.63 19.43
C GLU A 241 20.93 -18.52 20.49
N TYR A 242 21.80 -17.51 20.31
CA TYR A 242 21.89 -16.36 21.20
C TYR A 242 20.71 -15.40 21.05
N LEU A 243 20.08 -15.36 19.87
CA LEU A 243 18.90 -14.52 19.60
C LEU A 243 17.60 -15.17 20.08
N GLU A 244 17.55 -16.48 20.33
CA GLU A 244 16.31 -17.18 20.69
C GLU A 244 15.62 -16.61 21.95
N PRO A 245 16.35 -16.24 23.03
CA PRO A 245 15.74 -15.59 24.20
C PRO A 245 15.18 -14.19 23.89
N TRP A 246 15.64 -13.54 22.83
CA TRP A 246 15.28 -12.18 22.46
C TRP A 246 14.02 -12.18 21.60
N HIS A 247 12.84 -12.26 22.22
CA HIS A 247 11.55 -12.48 21.54
C HIS A 247 11.27 -11.56 20.34
N HIS A 248 11.72 -10.30 20.37
CA HIS A 248 11.54 -9.33 19.28
C HIS A 248 12.59 -9.44 18.15
N PHE A 249 13.72 -10.09 18.42
CA PHE A 249 14.86 -10.22 17.50
C PHE A 249 15.08 -11.65 17.00
N ARG A 250 14.48 -12.66 17.63
CA ARG A 250 14.64 -14.06 17.22
C ARG A 250 14.19 -14.29 15.78
N LEU A 251 14.93 -15.15 15.09
CA LEU A 251 14.61 -15.60 13.75
C LEU A 251 13.53 -16.69 13.79
N ARG A 252 12.65 -16.75 12.80
CA ARG A 252 11.53 -17.72 12.77
C ARG A 252 11.55 -18.62 11.53
N GLY A 253 11.32 -19.91 11.79
CA GLY A 253 11.21 -20.94 10.77
C GLY A 253 12.57 -21.38 10.20
N ALA A 254 12.55 -21.88 8.97
CA ALA A 254 13.73 -22.39 8.29
C ALA A 254 14.84 -21.32 8.15
N PRO A 255 16.13 -21.72 8.20
CA PRO A 255 17.26 -20.86 7.89
C PRO A 255 17.10 -20.06 6.60
N ALA A 256 17.67 -18.85 6.58
CA ALA A 256 17.58 -17.94 5.44
C ALA A 256 18.07 -18.59 4.12
N ARG A 257 19.07 -19.47 4.20
CA ARG A 257 19.61 -20.20 3.05
C ARG A 257 18.60 -21.17 2.43
N GLU A 258 17.91 -21.95 3.26
CA GLU A 258 16.90 -22.92 2.81
C GLU A 258 15.70 -22.21 2.19
N ARG A 259 15.32 -21.06 2.74
CA ARG A 259 14.22 -20.24 2.22
C ARG A 259 14.44 -19.70 0.80
N LEU A 260 15.68 -19.66 0.30
CA LEU A 260 15.95 -19.30 -1.09
C LEU A 260 15.37 -20.32 -2.09
N THR A 261 15.11 -21.55 -1.67
CA THR A 261 14.42 -22.55 -2.52
C THR A 261 13.03 -22.07 -2.96
N ALA A 262 12.39 -21.17 -2.21
CA ALA A 262 11.12 -20.57 -2.62
C ALA A 262 11.22 -19.78 -3.94
N LEU A 263 12.42 -19.34 -4.36
CA LEU A 263 12.63 -18.71 -5.66
C LEU A 263 12.47 -19.69 -6.83
N ALA A 264 12.61 -21.00 -6.57
CA ALA A 264 12.37 -22.04 -7.55
C ALA A 264 10.86 -22.36 -7.71
N ASP A 265 10.00 -21.84 -6.82
CA ASP A 265 8.54 -22.00 -6.87
C ASP A 265 7.86 -20.63 -7.11
N PRO A 266 7.78 -20.18 -8.38
CA PRO A 266 7.11 -18.93 -8.71
C PRO A 266 5.61 -18.96 -8.40
N LEU A 267 4.98 -20.14 -8.42
CA LEU A 267 3.55 -20.25 -8.12
C LEU A 267 3.28 -19.90 -6.66
N ALA A 268 4.11 -20.36 -5.72
CA ALA A 268 3.98 -20.01 -4.31
C ALA A 268 4.14 -18.50 -4.04
N ILE A 269 5.05 -17.83 -4.78
CA ILE A 269 5.23 -16.37 -4.67
C ILE A 269 4.00 -15.64 -5.22
N PHE A 270 3.54 -16.02 -6.41
CA PHE A 270 2.40 -15.38 -7.07
C PHE A 270 1.08 -15.66 -6.35
N GLY A 271 0.91 -16.87 -5.81
CA GLY A 271 -0.24 -17.24 -5.00
C GLY A 271 -0.35 -16.42 -3.72
N GLN A 272 0.77 -16.21 -3.03
CA GLN A 272 0.80 -15.31 -1.87
C GLN A 272 0.57 -13.85 -2.27
N TRP A 273 1.11 -13.42 -3.42
CA TRP A 273 0.90 -12.08 -3.95
C TRP A 273 -0.58 -11.78 -4.25
N ALA A 274 -1.38 -12.78 -4.64
CA ALA A 274 -2.81 -12.62 -4.88
C ALA A 274 -3.59 -12.07 -3.66
N GLY A 275 -3.22 -12.48 -2.45
CA GLY A 275 -3.78 -11.90 -1.21
C GLY A 275 -3.13 -10.56 -0.86
N TYR A 276 -1.80 -10.50 -0.99
CA TYR A 276 -1.00 -9.34 -0.60
C TYR A 276 -1.18 -8.12 -1.51
N VAL A 277 -1.69 -8.25 -2.75
CA VAL A 277 -2.00 -7.09 -3.59
C VAL A 277 -3.15 -6.27 -3.01
N THR A 278 -4.19 -6.93 -2.52
CA THR A 278 -5.35 -6.27 -1.90
C THR A 278 -4.96 -5.69 -0.55
N TRP A 279 -4.33 -6.49 0.30
CA TRP A 279 -3.87 -6.04 1.61
C TRP A 279 -2.83 -4.92 1.48
N GLY A 280 -1.90 -5.08 0.53
CA GLY A 280 -0.90 -4.08 0.24
C GLY A 280 -1.52 -2.76 -0.20
N TRP A 281 -2.52 -2.78 -1.07
CA TRP A 281 -3.24 -1.56 -1.42
C TRP A 281 -3.92 -0.90 -0.22
N VAL A 282 -4.56 -1.67 0.68
CA VAL A 282 -5.17 -1.12 1.91
C VAL A 282 -4.12 -0.44 2.79
N GLN A 283 -2.96 -1.08 2.98
CA GLN A 283 -1.85 -0.48 3.72
C GLN A 283 -1.38 0.81 3.03
N GLN A 284 -1.23 0.81 1.70
CA GLN A 284 -0.83 2.01 0.98
C GLN A 284 -1.90 3.11 1.05
N LEU A 285 -3.19 2.79 1.04
CA LEU A 285 -4.27 3.76 1.20
C LEU A 285 -4.16 4.52 2.53
N ILE A 286 -3.84 3.79 3.60
CA ILE A 286 -3.61 4.37 4.92
C ILE A 286 -2.31 5.19 4.92
N PHE A 287 -1.18 4.58 4.56
CA PHE A 287 0.12 5.20 4.79
C PHE A 287 0.54 6.18 3.71
N ALA A 288 0.40 5.83 2.43
CA ALA A 288 0.73 6.74 1.34
C ALA A 288 -0.44 7.70 1.03
N GLY A 289 -1.66 7.16 0.89
CA GLY A 289 -2.85 7.91 0.44
C GLY A 289 -3.49 8.83 1.49
N TYR A 290 -3.23 8.61 2.79
CA TYR A 290 -3.65 9.51 3.85
C TYR A 290 -2.45 10.20 4.49
N PHE A 291 -1.63 9.47 5.25
CA PHE A 291 -0.52 10.07 5.99
C PHE A 291 0.52 10.72 5.05
N GLY A 292 0.89 10.07 3.95
CA GLY A 292 1.84 10.57 2.97
C GLY A 292 1.38 11.85 2.27
N VAL A 293 0.08 11.98 1.99
CA VAL A 293 -0.51 13.21 1.43
C VAL A 293 -0.52 14.34 2.45
N LEU A 294 -0.91 14.08 3.70
CA LEU A 294 -0.88 15.10 4.74
C LEU A 294 0.55 15.58 5.02
N PHE A 295 1.50 14.65 5.16
CA PHE A 295 2.90 15.03 5.35
C PHE A 295 3.49 15.76 4.14
N SER A 296 3.15 15.37 2.90
CA SER A 296 3.63 16.10 1.72
C SER A 296 3.05 17.50 1.60
N ARG A 297 1.83 17.75 2.13
CA ARG A 297 1.27 19.11 2.24
C ARG A 297 1.85 19.91 3.39
N ALA A 298 2.29 19.26 4.46
CA ALA A 298 2.94 19.91 5.60
C ALA A 298 4.31 20.50 5.25
N PHE A 299 5.04 19.88 4.32
CA PHE A 299 6.36 20.33 3.88
C PHE A 299 6.32 20.96 2.47
N PRO A 300 7.18 21.95 2.15
CA PRO A 300 7.35 22.44 0.79
C PRO A 300 8.14 21.44 -0.06
N VAL A 301 7.56 20.29 -0.38
CA VAL A 301 8.23 19.18 -1.07
C VAL A 301 8.78 19.55 -2.45
N GLU A 302 8.21 20.60 -3.06
CA GLU A 302 8.65 21.16 -4.34
C GLU A 302 9.95 21.98 -4.26
N LYS A 303 10.31 22.49 -3.08
CA LYS A 303 11.43 23.43 -2.93
C LYS A 303 12.79 22.74 -2.86
N SER A 304 12.86 21.55 -2.28
CA SER A 304 14.12 20.81 -2.19
C SER A 304 13.91 19.32 -1.97
N ARG A 305 14.94 18.53 -2.30
CA ARG A 305 14.96 17.09 -2.02
C ARG A 305 14.85 16.81 -0.53
N TRP A 306 15.35 17.69 0.33
CA TRP A 306 15.30 17.52 1.78
C TRP A 306 13.87 17.62 2.32
N GLU A 307 13.07 18.57 1.83
CA GLU A 307 11.67 18.71 2.25
C GLU A 307 10.82 17.52 1.82
N LEU A 308 11.07 17.01 0.60
CA LEU A 308 10.48 15.74 0.16
C LEU A 308 10.91 14.58 1.08
N THR A 309 12.19 14.47 1.41
CA THR A 309 12.70 13.44 2.32
C THR A 309 12.04 13.52 3.70
N LYS A 310 11.77 14.70 4.26
CA LYS A 310 11.03 14.84 5.53
C LYS A 310 9.64 14.22 5.44
N ALA A 311 8.87 14.52 4.39
CA ALA A 311 7.55 13.93 4.17
C ALA A 311 7.62 12.39 4.10
N CYS A 312 8.60 11.87 3.36
CA CYS A 312 8.82 10.43 3.25
C CYS A 312 9.26 9.81 4.60
N LEU A 313 10.12 10.47 5.37
CA LEU A 313 10.56 10.01 6.70
C LEU A 313 9.41 9.98 7.71
N CYS A 314 8.56 11.01 7.74
CA CYS A 314 7.38 10.99 8.62
C CYS A 314 6.45 9.83 8.28
N THR A 315 6.21 9.60 6.98
CA THR A 315 5.38 8.47 6.51
C THR A 315 6.02 7.12 6.83
N ALA A 316 7.32 6.97 6.58
CA ALA A 316 8.08 5.77 6.91
C ALA A 316 8.07 5.47 8.40
N THR A 317 8.19 6.48 9.26
CA THR A 317 8.11 6.34 10.72
C THR A 317 6.74 5.85 11.14
N ALA A 318 5.65 6.45 10.65
CA ALA A 318 4.30 5.97 10.93
C ALA A 318 4.10 4.51 10.47
N PHE A 319 4.56 4.19 9.26
CA PHE A 319 4.48 2.84 8.73
C PHE A 319 5.35 1.86 9.52
N THR A 320 6.48 2.27 10.05
CA THR A 320 7.36 1.43 10.89
C THR A 320 6.70 1.15 12.23
N LEU A 321 6.22 2.19 12.91
CA LEU A 321 5.71 2.10 14.27
C LEU A 321 4.43 1.25 14.36
N VAL A 322 3.60 1.20 13.32
CA VAL A 322 2.42 0.30 13.32
C VAL A 322 2.80 -1.19 13.37
N HIS A 323 4.03 -1.53 12.98
CA HIS A 323 4.54 -2.91 12.99
C HIS A 323 5.26 -3.28 14.29
N LEU A 324 5.23 -2.42 15.31
CA LEU A 324 5.67 -2.80 16.65
C LEU A 324 4.93 -4.08 17.12
N PRO A 325 5.57 -4.92 17.94
CA PRO A 325 6.95 -4.83 18.43
C PRO A 325 7.94 -5.68 17.58
N ASN A 326 7.63 -5.93 16.31
CA ASN A 326 8.39 -6.85 15.47
C ASN A 326 9.59 -6.14 14.82
N PHE A 327 10.77 -6.23 15.45
CA PHE A 327 11.95 -5.46 15.06
C PHE A 327 12.34 -5.63 13.60
N TRP A 328 12.44 -6.87 13.10
CA TRP A 328 12.86 -7.10 11.72
C TRP A 328 11.84 -6.55 10.72
N LEU A 329 10.55 -6.76 10.97
CA LEU A 329 9.51 -6.20 10.12
C LEU A 329 9.50 -4.66 10.15
N MET A 330 9.76 -4.06 11.31
CA MET A 330 9.95 -2.61 11.43
C MET A 330 11.09 -2.11 10.56
N VAL A 331 12.25 -2.78 10.56
CA VAL A 331 13.38 -2.40 9.68
C VAL A 331 12.97 -2.44 8.20
N PHE A 332 12.33 -3.53 7.75
CA PHE A 332 11.89 -3.64 6.35
C PHE A 332 10.82 -2.62 5.98
N THR A 333 9.85 -2.39 6.87
CA THR A 333 8.76 -1.43 6.64
C THR A 333 9.25 0.01 6.73
N PHE A 334 10.31 0.31 7.46
CA PHE A 334 10.94 1.64 7.42
C PHE A 334 11.50 1.96 6.02
N PHE A 335 12.32 1.06 5.48
CA PHE A 335 12.86 1.24 4.12
C PHE A 335 11.75 1.18 3.07
N GLY A 336 10.82 0.23 3.20
CA GLY A 336 9.66 0.10 2.32
C GLY A 336 8.77 1.34 2.34
N GLY A 337 8.53 1.93 3.51
CA GLY A 337 7.77 3.17 3.67
C GLY A 337 8.50 4.38 3.11
N LEU A 338 9.81 4.47 3.31
CA LEU A 338 10.65 5.54 2.77
C LEU A 338 10.61 5.52 1.24
N PHE A 339 11.03 4.41 0.62
CA PHE A 339 11.06 4.27 -0.84
C PHE A 339 9.65 4.25 -1.45
N GLY A 340 8.69 3.62 -0.78
CA GLY A 340 7.31 3.57 -1.21
C GLY A 340 6.67 4.94 -1.29
N THR A 341 6.91 5.81 -0.29
CA THR A 341 6.42 7.20 -0.31
C THR A 341 7.11 8.01 -1.41
N PHE A 342 8.41 7.81 -1.64
CA PHE A 342 9.10 8.44 -2.77
C PHE A 342 8.50 8.04 -4.12
N VAL A 343 8.16 6.78 -4.31
CA VAL A 343 7.51 6.29 -5.53
C VAL A 343 6.08 6.79 -5.63
N PHE A 344 5.35 6.83 -4.51
CA PHE A 344 4.00 7.36 -4.45
C PHE A 344 3.95 8.81 -4.91
N LEU A 345 4.75 9.70 -4.34
CA LEU A 345 4.71 11.13 -4.63
C LEU A 345 5.14 11.48 -6.07
N GLN A 346 5.79 10.54 -6.78
CA GLN A 346 6.16 10.69 -8.20
C GLN A 346 5.18 10.04 -9.18
N SER A 347 4.37 9.10 -8.71
CA SER A 347 3.41 8.36 -9.55
C SER A 347 1.96 8.72 -9.28
N HIS A 348 1.68 9.19 -8.08
CA HIS A 348 0.37 9.45 -7.50
C HIS A 348 -0.68 8.39 -7.88
N ASN A 349 -0.24 7.13 -7.83
CA ASN A 349 -1.03 5.98 -8.24
C ASN A 349 -0.90 4.88 -7.19
N LEU A 350 -1.95 4.75 -6.39
CA LEU A 350 -1.93 3.86 -5.25
C LEU A 350 -1.96 2.38 -5.67
N PHE A 351 -2.55 2.06 -6.81
CA PHE A 351 -2.56 0.70 -7.34
C PHE A 351 -1.16 0.23 -7.76
N ILE A 352 -0.37 1.10 -8.41
CA ILE A 352 1.04 0.83 -8.72
C ILE A 352 1.81 0.48 -7.45
N LEU A 353 1.64 1.27 -6.39
CA LEU A 353 2.33 1.03 -5.14
C LEU A 353 1.81 -0.20 -4.41
N GLY A 354 0.48 -0.41 -4.37
CA GLY A 354 -0.16 -1.57 -3.76
C GLY A 354 0.28 -2.90 -4.38
N MET A 355 0.34 -2.98 -5.71
CA MET A 355 0.90 -4.14 -6.42
C MET A 355 2.36 -4.39 -6.06
N SER A 356 3.19 -3.35 -6.12
CA SER A 356 4.63 -3.45 -5.88
C SER A 356 4.93 -3.84 -4.43
N HIS A 357 4.21 -3.25 -3.48
CA HIS A 357 4.27 -3.58 -2.05
C HIS A 357 3.78 -5.00 -1.77
N GLY A 358 2.68 -5.41 -2.41
CA GLY A 358 2.17 -6.78 -2.28
C GLY A 358 3.19 -7.83 -2.74
N PHE A 359 3.89 -7.54 -3.85
CA PHE A 359 4.98 -8.40 -4.33
C PHE A 359 6.14 -8.43 -3.32
N ALA A 360 6.63 -7.27 -2.91
CA ALA A 360 7.75 -7.15 -1.98
C ALA A 360 7.45 -7.86 -0.64
N GLY A 361 6.24 -7.68 -0.11
CA GLY A 361 5.79 -8.36 1.11
C GLY A 361 5.71 -9.88 0.95
N SER A 362 5.24 -10.37 -0.19
CA SER A 362 5.20 -11.81 -0.48
C SER A 362 6.59 -12.40 -0.60
N LEU A 363 7.48 -11.74 -1.33
CA LEU A 363 8.86 -12.17 -1.48
C LEU A 363 9.58 -12.18 -0.12
N LEU A 364 9.47 -11.08 0.64
CA LEU A 364 10.06 -10.96 1.97
C LEU A 364 9.58 -12.08 2.90
N ASN A 365 8.29 -12.39 2.88
CA ASN A 365 7.71 -13.45 3.71
C ASN A 365 8.26 -14.84 3.37
N LYS A 366 8.41 -15.14 2.07
CA LYS A 366 8.95 -16.41 1.61
C LYS A 366 10.44 -16.54 1.94
N ILE A 367 11.24 -15.53 1.61
CA ILE A 367 12.69 -15.68 1.58
C ILE A 367 13.42 -15.20 2.84
N THR A 368 12.76 -14.66 3.87
CA THR A 368 13.44 -14.25 5.10
C THR A 368 12.89 -14.95 6.34
N PRO A 369 13.73 -15.26 7.35
CA PRO A 369 13.30 -15.96 8.55
C PRO A 369 12.69 -15.00 9.58
N ILE A 370 11.70 -14.20 9.16
CA ILE A 370 11.04 -13.21 10.03
C ILE A 370 9.55 -13.51 10.20
N ASN A 371 8.98 -13.02 11.28
CA ASN A 371 7.54 -13.03 11.50
C ASN A 371 6.88 -11.84 10.79
N PHE A 372 5.63 -11.99 10.37
CA PHE A 372 4.82 -10.91 9.78
C PHE A 372 3.69 -10.44 10.71
N SER A 373 3.59 -11.01 11.90
CA SER A 373 2.59 -10.62 12.89
C SER A 373 2.97 -9.28 13.55
N VAL A 374 1.94 -8.52 13.91
CA VAL A 374 2.04 -7.16 14.49
C VAL A 374 1.12 -7.02 15.70
N GLY A 375 1.34 -5.99 16.50
CA GLY A 375 0.47 -5.60 17.60
C GLY A 375 0.72 -6.38 18.89
N ALA A 376 -0.15 -6.12 19.86
CA ALA A 376 0.00 -6.55 21.24
C ALA A 376 -0.07 -8.07 21.45
N SER A 377 -0.75 -8.81 20.56
CA SER A 377 -0.68 -10.28 20.52
C SER A 377 0.75 -10.84 20.40
N GLN A 378 1.71 -10.01 19.98
CA GLN A 378 3.13 -10.37 19.90
C GLN A 378 3.93 -9.98 21.14
N MET A 379 3.34 -9.48 22.21
CA MET A 379 4.07 -9.26 23.47
C MET A 379 4.20 -10.58 24.24
N PRO A 380 5.35 -10.84 24.89
CA PRO A 380 5.46 -11.92 25.86
C PRO A 380 4.38 -11.74 26.94
N LYS A 381 3.71 -12.83 27.31
CA LYS A 381 2.76 -12.83 28.43
C LYS A 381 3.48 -13.11 29.74
#